data_AF-A0A9E5DYW8-F1
#
_entry.id   AF-A0A9E5DYW8-F1
#
_cell.length_a   1.000
_cell.length_b   1.000
_cell.length_c   1.000
_cell.angle_alpha   90.00
_cell.angle_beta   90.00
_cell.angle_gamma   90.00
#
_symmetry.space_group_name_H-M   'P 1'
#
loop_
_entity.id
_entity.type
_entity.pdbx_description
1 polymer ?
#
loop_
_entity_poly.entity_id
_entity_poly.type
_entity_poly.pdbx_seq_one_letter_code
_entity_poly.pdbx_strand_id
1 'polypeptide(L)'
;MPTDSPSSPPLDRRRALKALAGAGVALVVADCNSPQATPSVAAPKVAPAKEPPMAIAVNPVLSTHPLEFVWKTFDPFLFCVHHNDQYPKGNADFGPAVSLAGRDMGQDFAGKDGWRMYHGRTVPGFPSHPHRGFETVTVVRQGLLDHADSMGAAARYGQGDVQWLTAGKGIQHAEMFPLLRADADNPVELFQIWLNLPKRDKMATPYFAMLWDDSIPRYRHTDANGRTTVVTVVAGQLGDARPLSPPPDSYASKADADVAIWPVRLSAGATWTLPPTVATSNRTLYYFAGNSLQIAGAAAPKNHAIRLRPEVPTVLTAGDDETQVLILQGKPIGEPVMQYGPFVMNTQQEIQQAYSDYQRTHFGGWPWPRADPVHGAEPERFAKRPDGRVERPG
;
A
#
# COMPACT_ATOMS: atom_id res chain seq x y z
N MET A 1 -47.87 -7.67 25.55
CA MET A 1 -48.75 -8.80 25.15
C MET A 1 -49.34 -8.45 23.78
N PRO A 2 -49.38 -9.41 22.84
CA PRO A 2 -48.94 -9.25 21.43
C PRO A 2 -50.14 -9.17 20.43
N THR A 3 -50.03 -9.14 19.10
CA THR A 3 -49.10 -9.75 18.10
C THR A 3 -48.96 -8.89 16.81
N ASP A 4 -48.10 -9.13 15.81
CA ASP A 4 -46.72 -9.71 15.67
C ASP A 4 -46.17 -9.36 14.24
N SER A 5 -44.89 -9.66 13.95
CA SER A 5 -44.24 -9.43 12.63
C SER A 5 -44.36 -10.63 11.66
N PRO A 6 -44.38 -10.42 10.32
CA PRO A 6 -44.16 -11.50 9.35
C PRO A 6 -42.68 -11.61 8.94
N SER A 7 -42.10 -12.79 9.14
CA SER A 7 -40.81 -13.21 8.56
C SER A 7 -41.01 -13.85 7.17
N SER A 8 -39.96 -13.96 6.37
CA SER A 8 -39.94 -14.73 5.11
C SER A 8 -38.81 -15.78 5.14
N PRO A 9 -39.03 -16.99 4.57
CA PRO A 9 -38.17 -18.15 4.81
C PRO A 9 -36.97 -18.26 3.84
N PRO A 10 -35.93 -19.06 4.19
CA PRO A 10 -34.77 -19.30 3.34
C PRO A 10 -35.07 -20.34 2.23
N LEU A 11 -34.41 -20.18 1.07
CA LEU A 11 -34.48 -21.13 -0.04
C LEU A 11 -33.37 -22.19 -0.01
N ASP A 12 -33.75 -23.40 -0.38
CA ASP A 12 -33.01 -24.66 -0.21
C ASP A 12 -31.92 -24.91 -1.27
N ARG A 13 -30.88 -25.67 -0.89
CA ARG A 13 -29.84 -26.18 -1.78
C ARG A 13 -30.09 -27.66 -2.11
N ARG A 14 -30.47 -27.96 -3.36
CA ARG A 14 -29.96 -29.07 -4.24
C ARG A 14 -31.00 -29.55 -5.26
N ARG A 15 -30.66 -29.54 -6.57
CA ARG A 15 -30.64 -30.73 -7.49
C ARG A 15 -30.59 -30.35 -8.99
N ALA A 16 -29.59 -30.89 -9.69
CA ALA A 16 -29.59 -31.31 -11.12
C ALA A 16 -28.21 -31.98 -11.39
N LEU A 17 -28.06 -33.31 -11.31
CA LEU A 17 -28.05 -34.29 -12.42
C LEU A 17 -27.38 -33.78 -13.72
N LYS A 18 -26.22 -34.35 -14.12
CA LYS A 18 -26.03 -35.54 -15.00
C LYS A 18 -26.53 -35.30 -16.44
N ALA A 19 -25.88 -35.75 -17.51
CA ALA A 19 -24.54 -36.31 -17.77
C ALA A 19 -24.40 -36.46 -19.31
N LEU A 20 -23.18 -36.67 -19.86
CA LEU A 20 -22.96 -37.42 -21.10
C LEU A 20 -21.47 -37.75 -21.27
N ALA A 21 -21.18 -38.91 -21.86
CA ALA A 21 -19.83 -39.43 -22.07
C ALA A 21 -19.61 -39.73 -23.57
N GLY A 22 -18.36 -39.69 -24.02
CA GLY A 22 -17.92 -40.09 -25.34
C GLY A 22 -16.54 -40.74 -25.26
N ALA A 23 -16.37 -41.92 -25.84
CA ALA A 23 -15.19 -42.77 -25.71
C ALA A 23 -14.20 -42.59 -26.89
N GLY A 24 -12.96 -43.06 -26.70
CA GLY A 24 -11.97 -43.17 -27.79
C GLY A 24 -10.59 -43.58 -27.29
N VAL A 25 -10.23 -44.85 -27.48
CA VAL A 25 -8.90 -45.43 -27.18
C VAL A 25 -8.27 -45.93 -28.48
N ALA A 26 -7.00 -45.62 -28.73
CA ALA A 26 -6.12 -46.42 -29.59
C ALA A 26 -4.64 -46.16 -29.28
N LEU A 27 -3.86 -47.25 -29.29
CA LEU A 27 -2.39 -47.29 -29.18
C LEU A 27 -1.81 -47.69 -30.57
N VAL A 28 -0.52 -48.08 -30.63
CA VAL A 28 0.24 -48.77 -31.71
C VAL A 28 1.20 -47.83 -32.47
N VAL A 29 2.48 -47.74 -32.10
CA VAL A 29 3.67 -48.62 -32.35
C VAL A 29 4.52 -48.11 -33.53
N ALA A 30 5.84 -48.20 -33.37
CA ALA A 30 6.87 -47.77 -34.32
C ALA A 30 7.16 -48.83 -35.39
N ASP A 31 7.88 -48.46 -36.45
CA ASP A 31 8.75 -49.43 -37.13
C ASP A 31 9.99 -48.80 -37.79
N CYS A 32 11.01 -49.63 -38.02
CA CYS A 32 12.34 -49.25 -38.50
C CYS A 32 12.61 -49.78 -39.92
N ASN A 33 13.37 -49.03 -40.75
CA ASN A 33 14.57 -49.61 -41.39
C ASN A 33 15.45 -48.62 -42.18
N SER A 34 16.73 -49.01 -42.30
CA SER A 34 17.83 -48.31 -42.99
C SER A 34 17.96 -48.75 -44.47
N PRO A 35 18.88 -48.17 -45.28
CA PRO A 35 20.29 -48.61 -45.24
C PRO A 35 21.35 -47.48 -45.41
N GLN A 36 22.61 -47.88 -45.26
CA GLN A 36 23.80 -47.02 -45.16
C GLN A 36 24.41 -46.63 -46.52
N ALA A 37 25.10 -45.48 -46.56
CA ALA A 37 26.21 -45.22 -47.49
C ALA A 37 27.23 -44.25 -46.86
N THR A 38 28.52 -44.60 -46.94
CA THR A 38 29.68 -43.76 -46.61
C THR A 38 30.84 -44.14 -47.56
N PRO A 39 31.93 -43.36 -47.69
CA PRO A 39 32.21 -42.05 -47.10
C PRO A 39 32.51 -40.93 -48.12
N SER A 40 32.35 -39.68 -47.70
CA SER A 40 33.06 -38.54 -48.29
C SER A 40 33.55 -37.63 -47.16
N VAL A 41 34.87 -37.48 -47.04
CA VAL A 41 35.48 -36.63 -46.00
C VAL A 41 35.44 -35.18 -46.46
N ALA A 42 34.34 -34.50 -46.16
CA ALA A 42 34.23 -33.05 -46.28
C ALA A 42 34.81 -32.38 -45.03
N ALA A 43 35.58 -31.30 -45.23
CA ALA A 43 36.12 -30.50 -44.13
C ALA A 43 34.99 -29.95 -43.23
N PRO A 44 35.22 -29.78 -41.91
CA PRO A 44 34.19 -29.34 -40.99
C PRO A 44 33.71 -27.94 -41.33
N LYS A 45 32.53 -27.84 -41.95
CA LYS A 45 31.78 -26.59 -42.00
C LYS A 45 31.38 -26.24 -40.57
N VAL A 46 31.99 -25.18 -40.04
CA VAL A 46 31.52 -24.54 -38.80
C VAL A 46 30.07 -24.15 -39.03
N ALA A 47 29.14 -24.85 -38.37
CA ALA A 47 27.75 -24.44 -38.37
C ALA A 47 27.68 -23.03 -37.76
N PRO A 48 26.88 -22.10 -38.32
CA PRO A 48 26.61 -20.86 -37.62
C PRO A 48 26.07 -21.23 -36.24
N ALA A 49 26.61 -20.60 -35.19
CA ALA A 49 26.14 -20.83 -33.84
C ALA A 49 24.62 -20.65 -33.84
N LYS A 50 23.88 -21.68 -33.42
CA LYS A 50 22.46 -21.49 -33.12
C LYS A 50 22.40 -20.37 -32.10
N GLU A 51 21.78 -19.26 -32.48
CA GLU A 51 21.38 -18.26 -31.51
C GLU A 51 20.68 -19.00 -30.37
N PRO A 52 21.02 -18.69 -29.09
CA PRO A 52 20.31 -19.31 -27.98
C PRO A 52 18.82 -19.05 -28.22
N PRO A 53 17.94 -20.07 -28.08
CA PRO A 53 16.54 -19.91 -28.39
C PRO A 53 16.04 -18.69 -27.62
N MET A 54 15.53 -17.68 -28.36
CA MET A 54 15.02 -16.44 -27.77
C MET A 54 14.16 -16.82 -26.57
N ALA A 55 14.64 -16.50 -25.38
CA ALA A 55 13.91 -16.79 -24.16
C ALA A 55 12.55 -16.12 -24.32
N ILE A 56 11.48 -16.93 -24.35
CA ILE A 56 10.12 -16.40 -24.49
C ILE A 56 9.95 -15.40 -23.36
N ALA A 57 9.87 -14.11 -23.72
CA ALA A 57 9.86 -13.04 -22.74
C ALA A 57 8.62 -13.21 -21.86
N VAL A 58 8.83 -13.74 -20.65
CA VAL A 58 7.74 -14.07 -19.74
C VAL A 58 7.07 -12.75 -19.38
N ASN A 59 5.81 -12.59 -19.78
CA ASN A 59 5.06 -11.38 -19.48
C ASN A 59 5.04 -11.19 -17.94
N PRO A 60 5.63 -10.10 -17.41
CA PRO A 60 5.68 -9.87 -15.97
C PRO A 60 4.31 -9.49 -15.40
N VAL A 61 3.36 -9.03 -16.22
CA VAL A 61 2.03 -8.64 -15.75
C VAL A 61 1.13 -9.86 -15.57
N LEU A 62 0.59 -10.02 -14.35
CA LEU A 62 -0.38 -11.06 -13.99
C LEU A 62 -1.83 -10.58 -14.18
N SER A 63 -2.14 -9.37 -13.71
CA SER A 63 -3.45 -8.75 -13.83
C SER A 63 -3.38 -7.23 -13.65
N THR A 64 -4.41 -6.54 -14.14
CA THR A 64 -4.60 -5.09 -13.98
C THR A 64 -5.98 -4.80 -13.40
N HIS A 65 -6.08 -3.79 -12.54
CA HIS A 65 -7.32 -3.34 -11.92
C HIS A 65 -7.32 -1.81 -11.82
N PRO A 66 -8.41 -1.10 -12.14
CA PRO A 66 -8.51 0.34 -11.92
C PRO A 66 -8.25 0.72 -10.45
N LEU A 67 -7.68 1.89 -10.22
CA LEU A 67 -7.58 2.50 -8.89
C LEU A 67 -8.88 3.22 -8.56
N GLU A 68 -9.43 2.89 -7.39
CA GLU A 68 -10.56 3.58 -6.78
C GLU A 68 -10.04 4.51 -5.66
N PHE A 69 -10.90 5.01 -4.78
CA PHE A 69 -10.45 5.76 -3.60
C PHE A 69 -9.68 4.85 -2.62
N VAL A 70 -10.19 3.63 -2.38
CA VAL A 70 -9.49 2.59 -1.62
C VAL A 70 -8.86 1.62 -2.61
N TRP A 71 -7.53 1.57 -2.65
CA TRP A 71 -6.78 0.68 -3.52
C TRP A 71 -6.76 -0.72 -2.94
N LYS A 72 -7.23 -1.67 -3.75
CA LYS A 72 -7.10 -3.10 -3.47
C LYS A 72 -5.62 -3.50 -3.44
N THR A 73 -5.18 -4.02 -2.31
CA THR A 73 -3.84 -4.61 -2.15
C THR A 73 -3.90 -6.13 -2.05
N PHE A 74 -2.78 -6.75 -1.70
CA PHE A 74 -2.64 -8.19 -1.50
C PHE A 74 -1.82 -8.46 -0.24
N ASP A 75 -2.14 -9.56 0.47
CA ASP A 75 -1.44 -10.09 1.65
C ASP A 75 0.10 -9.95 1.49
N PRO A 76 0.81 -9.21 2.38
CA PRO A 76 0.44 -8.82 3.75
C PRO A 76 -0.33 -7.49 3.89
N PHE A 77 -0.56 -6.76 2.80
CA PHE A 77 -1.29 -5.49 2.85
C PHE A 77 -2.81 -5.70 2.74
N LEU A 78 -3.56 -4.99 3.59
CA LEU A 78 -5.03 -5.07 3.66
C LEU A 78 -5.69 -4.14 2.65
N PHE A 79 -5.28 -2.87 2.61
CA PHE A 79 -5.57 -1.91 1.57
C PHE A 79 -4.57 -0.74 1.60
N CYS A 80 -4.64 0.13 0.61
CA CYS A 80 -4.02 1.46 0.62
C CYS A 80 -5.08 2.51 0.29
N VAL A 81 -5.05 3.68 0.90
CA VAL A 81 -5.87 4.83 0.48
C VAL A 81 -4.94 5.94 0.00
N HIS A 82 -5.18 6.43 -1.20
CA HIS A 82 -4.45 7.60 -1.74
C HIS A 82 -5.29 8.84 -1.48
N HIS A 83 -4.93 9.57 -0.43
CA HIS A 83 -5.49 10.87 -0.15
C HIS A 83 -4.74 11.90 -0.99
N ASN A 84 -5.49 12.71 -1.73
CA ASN A 84 -4.97 13.73 -2.64
C ASN A 84 -6.04 14.80 -2.71
N ASP A 85 -5.85 15.84 -1.90
CA ASP A 85 -6.87 16.84 -1.60
C ASP A 85 -6.25 18.22 -1.78
N GLN A 86 -6.79 18.96 -2.73
CA GLN A 86 -6.33 20.29 -3.12
C GLN A 86 -6.97 21.33 -2.20
N TYR A 87 -6.65 21.27 -0.90
CA TYR A 87 -7.22 22.18 0.09
C TYR A 87 -6.85 23.64 -0.20
N PRO A 88 -7.79 24.59 0.00
CA PRO A 88 -7.53 26.01 -0.18
C PRO A 88 -6.69 26.59 0.98
N LYS A 89 -6.57 27.90 1.00
CA LYS A 89 -6.08 28.69 2.14
C LYS A 89 -6.78 28.29 3.45
N GLY A 90 -6.03 28.33 4.54
CA GLY A 90 -6.50 28.07 5.90
C GLY A 90 -7.09 29.31 6.59
N ASN A 91 -7.96 29.08 7.57
CA ASN A 91 -8.54 30.07 8.45
C ASN A 91 -7.91 30.04 9.86
N ALA A 92 -8.36 30.90 10.78
CA ALA A 92 -7.81 30.99 12.14
C ALA A 92 -8.01 29.72 12.99
N ASP A 93 -8.95 28.83 12.61
CA ASP A 93 -9.21 27.54 13.27
C ASP A 93 -8.52 26.37 12.55
N PHE A 94 -7.56 26.66 11.66
CA PHE A 94 -6.83 25.69 10.80
C PHE A 94 -7.71 24.90 9.83
N GLY A 95 -8.96 25.34 9.62
CA GLY A 95 -9.89 24.80 8.64
C GLY A 95 -9.88 25.56 7.30
N PRO A 96 -10.67 25.15 6.30
CA PRO A 96 -10.74 25.85 5.02
C PRO A 96 -11.27 27.29 5.14
N ALA A 97 -10.60 28.25 4.50
CA ALA A 97 -11.06 29.64 4.38
C ALA A 97 -12.13 29.84 3.28
N VAL A 98 -13.01 28.84 3.12
CA VAL A 98 -14.11 28.81 2.14
C VAL A 98 -15.35 28.20 2.76
N SER A 99 -16.51 28.35 2.10
CA SER A 99 -17.76 27.80 2.61
C SER A 99 -17.76 26.26 2.60
N LEU A 100 -18.16 25.65 3.72
CA LEU A 100 -18.40 24.21 3.83
C LEU A 100 -19.84 23.81 3.43
N ALA A 101 -20.64 24.74 2.87
CA ALA A 101 -22.04 24.50 2.56
C ALA A 101 -22.26 23.35 1.57
N GLY A 102 -23.20 22.47 1.89
CA GLY A 102 -23.51 21.29 1.08
C GLY A 102 -22.37 20.26 1.04
N ARG A 103 -21.67 20.06 2.16
CA ARG A 103 -20.80 18.91 2.46
C ARG A 103 -21.43 18.10 3.60
N ASP A 104 -21.20 16.78 3.61
CA ASP A 104 -21.68 15.91 4.68
C ASP A 104 -20.71 15.92 5.87
N MET A 105 -20.87 16.88 6.77
CA MET A 105 -19.87 17.20 7.80
C MET A 105 -19.71 16.09 8.84
N GLY A 106 -18.57 15.40 8.78
CA GLY A 106 -18.26 14.19 9.55
C GLY A 106 -18.25 12.91 8.71
N GLN A 107 -18.67 12.96 7.44
CA GLN A 107 -18.62 11.87 6.46
C GLN A 107 -18.33 12.38 5.03
N ASP A 108 -17.54 13.45 4.88
CA ASP A 108 -17.30 14.11 3.58
C ASP A 108 -16.20 13.39 2.80
N PHE A 109 -16.55 12.30 2.13
CA PHE A 109 -15.65 11.52 1.28
C PHE A 109 -15.80 11.82 -0.23
N ALA A 110 -16.76 12.66 -0.61
CA ALA A 110 -17.17 12.87 -2.01
C ALA A 110 -16.12 13.57 -2.89
N GLY A 111 -15.11 14.24 -2.31
CA GLY A 111 -14.08 14.96 -3.07
C GLY A 111 -14.60 16.23 -3.76
N LYS A 112 -15.68 16.82 -3.22
CA LYS A 112 -16.27 18.07 -3.73
C LYS A 112 -15.18 19.14 -3.81
N ASP A 113 -15.19 19.94 -4.87
CA ASP A 113 -14.19 21.02 -5.12
C ASP A 113 -12.72 20.54 -5.14
N GLY A 114 -12.47 19.22 -5.27
CA GLY A 114 -11.12 18.63 -5.30
C GLY A 114 -10.53 18.29 -3.93
N TRP A 115 -11.31 18.35 -2.84
CA TRP A 115 -10.85 18.03 -1.48
C TRP A 115 -11.99 17.56 -0.55
N ARG A 116 -11.63 17.01 0.61
CA ARG A 116 -12.55 16.33 1.56
C ARG A 116 -12.39 16.83 2.99
N MET A 117 -13.48 17.02 3.73
CA MET A 117 -13.40 17.17 5.19
C MET A 117 -13.17 15.82 5.92
N TYR A 118 -13.45 14.69 5.27
CA TYR A 118 -13.41 13.36 5.90
C TYR A 118 -14.35 13.30 7.11
N HIS A 119 -13.84 12.88 8.27
CA HIS A 119 -14.57 12.91 9.55
C HIS A 119 -14.41 14.25 10.30
N GLY A 120 -13.59 15.15 9.78
CA GLY A 120 -13.39 16.50 10.29
C GLY A 120 -14.63 17.37 10.24
N ARG A 121 -14.79 18.23 11.25
CA ARG A 121 -15.89 19.24 11.32
C ARG A 121 -15.39 20.68 11.19
N THR A 122 -14.18 20.96 11.64
CA THR A 122 -13.51 22.27 11.53
C THR A 122 -12.22 22.14 10.73
N VAL A 123 -11.33 21.25 11.18
CA VAL A 123 -10.11 20.85 10.47
C VAL A 123 -10.39 19.56 9.72
N PRO A 124 -9.94 19.38 8.45
CA PRO A 124 -10.09 18.13 7.73
C PRO A 124 -9.33 16.97 8.40
N GLY A 125 -9.77 15.73 8.17
CA GLY A 125 -9.05 14.52 8.60
C GLY A 125 -9.87 13.58 9.48
N PHE A 126 -9.19 12.89 10.40
CA PHE A 126 -9.70 11.74 11.14
C PHE A 126 -9.58 11.98 12.65
N PRO A 127 -10.64 12.45 13.33
CA PRO A 127 -10.69 12.53 14.79
C PRO A 127 -10.51 11.16 15.45
N SER A 128 -10.35 11.16 16.77
CA SER A 128 -10.09 10.01 17.64
C SER A 128 -10.92 8.78 17.26
N HIS A 129 -10.24 7.77 16.74
CA HIS A 129 -10.81 6.50 16.32
C HIS A 129 -9.87 5.34 16.73
N PRO A 130 -10.41 4.14 17.00
CA PRO A 130 -9.59 3.03 17.46
C PRO A 130 -9.03 2.21 16.30
N HIS A 131 -7.96 1.44 16.53
CA HIS A 131 -7.46 0.38 15.67
C HIS A 131 -6.99 -0.83 16.51
N ARG A 132 -7.02 -2.05 15.95
CA ARG A 132 -6.49 -3.29 16.57
C ARG A 132 -6.12 -4.34 15.51
N GLY A 133 -4.98 -4.99 15.70
CA GLY A 133 -4.58 -6.22 14.99
C GLY A 133 -3.80 -6.03 13.69
N PHE A 134 -3.39 -4.82 13.36
CA PHE A 134 -2.61 -4.49 12.15
C PHE A 134 -1.73 -3.24 12.42
N GLU A 135 -1.12 -2.70 11.37
CA GLU A 135 -0.29 -1.50 11.41
C GLU A 135 -0.73 -0.49 10.34
N THR A 136 -0.67 0.81 10.63
CA THR A 136 -0.80 1.87 9.61
C THR A 136 0.58 2.40 9.23
N VAL A 137 0.80 2.61 7.93
CA VAL A 137 1.99 3.26 7.39
C VAL A 137 1.52 4.45 6.57
N THR A 138 1.73 5.65 7.12
CA THR A 138 1.25 6.92 6.58
C THR A 138 2.40 7.65 5.89
N VAL A 139 2.48 7.56 4.56
CA VAL A 139 3.55 8.19 3.75
C VAL A 139 3.05 9.54 3.25
N VAL A 140 3.44 10.64 3.91
CA VAL A 140 2.93 11.98 3.58
C VAL A 140 3.83 12.66 2.57
N ARG A 141 3.37 12.76 1.32
CA ARG A 141 4.15 13.25 0.18
C ARG A 141 4.13 14.76 0.03
N GLN A 142 2.99 15.38 0.34
CA GLN A 142 2.77 16.82 0.29
C GLN A 142 1.90 17.24 1.46
N GLY A 143 2.15 18.43 2.01
CA GLY A 143 1.38 18.98 3.13
C GLY A 143 1.93 18.52 4.49
N LEU A 144 1.10 18.66 5.52
CA LEU A 144 1.41 18.32 6.92
C LEU A 144 0.22 17.61 7.58
N LEU A 145 0.52 16.63 8.42
CA LEU A 145 -0.41 15.88 9.28
C LEU A 145 -0.09 16.12 10.74
N ASP A 146 -1.12 16.28 11.56
CA ASP A 146 -1.07 16.22 13.01
C ASP A 146 -1.57 14.85 13.50
N HIS A 147 -0.72 14.13 14.23
CA HIS A 147 -1.03 12.88 14.92
C HIS A 147 -1.21 13.10 16.42
N ALA A 148 -2.14 12.38 17.04
CA ALA A 148 -2.25 12.26 18.50
C ALA A 148 -2.81 10.87 18.87
N ASP A 149 -2.30 10.22 19.92
CA ASP A 149 -2.78 8.88 20.32
C ASP A 149 -3.00 8.64 21.82
N SER A 150 -3.60 7.49 22.15
CA SER A 150 -3.89 7.04 23.52
C SER A 150 -2.66 6.67 24.33
N MET A 151 -1.47 6.55 23.72
CA MET A 151 -0.20 6.42 24.43
C MET A 151 0.35 7.80 24.86
N GLY A 152 -0.25 8.89 24.39
CA GLY A 152 0.23 10.25 24.61
C GLY A 152 1.33 10.68 23.64
N ALA A 153 1.56 9.93 22.55
CA ALA A 153 2.40 10.40 21.46
C ALA A 153 1.65 11.45 20.63
N ALA A 154 2.40 12.39 20.06
CA ALA A 154 1.89 13.39 19.14
C ALA A 154 2.96 13.76 18.12
N ALA A 155 2.57 14.10 16.90
CA ALA A 155 3.52 14.54 15.88
C ALA A 155 2.90 15.55 14.92
N ARG A 156 3.74 16.40 14.34
CA ARG A 156 3.47 17.14 13.10
C ARG A 156 4.49 16.68 12.07
N TYR A 157 4.06 16.07 10.97
CA TYR A 157 4.95 15.43 9.99
C TYR A 157 4.43 15.60 8.56
N GLY A 158 5.32 15.52 7.57
CA GLY A 158 4.95 15.70 6.16
C GLY A 158 6.12 15.79 5.20
N GLN A 159 5.86 16.20 3.96
CA GLN A 159 6.91 16.49 2.96
C GLN A 159 7.94 15.36 2.73
N GLY A 160 7.47 14.11 2.76
CA GLY A 160 8.24 12.88 2.57
C GLY A 160 8.36 11.99 3.82
N ASP A 161 8.01 12.51 5.01
CA ASP A 161 8.01 11.75 6.26
C ASP A 161 7.03 10.58 6.24
N VAL A 162 7.35 9.55 7.02
CA VAL A 162 6.51 8.37 7.22
C VAL A 162 6.24 8.12 8.70
N GLN A 163 4.96 8.07 9.07
CA GLN A 163 4.56 7.45 10.34
C GLN A 163 4.35 5.95 10.12
N TRP A 164 4.84 5.12 11.04
CA TRP A 164 4.53 3.69 11.07
C TRP A 164 4.04 3.32 12.47
N LEU A 165 2.76 2.97 12.58
CA LEU A 165 2.07 2.73 13.84
C LEU A 165 1.60 1.27 13.92
N THR A 166 2.21 0.48 14.79
CA THR A 166 1.68 -0.84 15.16
C THR A 166 0.49 -0.61 16.08
N ALA A 167 -0.73 -0.96 15.66
CA ALA A 167 -1.92 -0.85 16.52
C ALA A 167 -1.99 -2.01 17.53
N GLY A 168 -1.46 -3.19 17.17
CA GLY A 168 -1.34 -4.35 18.06
C GLY A 168 -2.63 -4.66 18.82
N LYS A 169 -2.53 -4.84 20.15
CA LYS A 169 -3.64 -5.12 21.08
C LYS A 169 -4.68 -4.00 21.22
N GLY A 170 -4.50 -2.86 20.56
CA GLY A 170 -5.47 -1.77 20.54
C GLY A 170 -4.84 -0.42 20.85
N ILE A 171 -5.19 0.58 20.04
CA ILE A 171 -4.84 1.99 20.22
C ILE A 171 -6.03 2.88 19.81
N GLN A 172 -6.17 4.08 20.38
CA GLN A 172 -6.94 5.17 19.75
C GLN A 172 -5.98 6.21 19.21
N HIS A 173 -6.27 6.77 18.04
CA HIS A 173 -5.49 7.87 17.47
C HIS A 173 -6.34 8.82 16.62
N ALA A 174 -5.77 9.99 16.31
CA ALA A 174 -6.35 10.99 15.43
C ALA A 174 -5.28 11.48 14.43
N GLU A 175 -5.67 11.65 13.18
CA GLU A 175 -4.84 12.10 12.05
C GLU A 175 -5.52 13.33 11.41
N MET A 176 -5.18 14.54 11.88
CA MET A 176 -5.80 15.80 11.46
C MET A 176 -4.93 16.56 10.45
N PHE A 177 -5.53 17.29 9.50
CA PHE A 177 -4.83 17.94 8.39
C PHE A 177 -4.91 19.48 8.55
N PRO A 178 -4.10 20.10 9.41
CA PRO A 178 -4.18 21.52 9.72
C PRO A 178 -3.79 22.38 8.50
N LEU A 179 -4.69 23.27 8.08
CA LEU A 179 -4.42 24.21 6.99
C LEU A 179 -3.70 25.44 7.55
N LEU A 180 -2.37 25.37 7.64
CA LEU A 180 -1.54 26.37 8.32
C LEU A 180 -1.28 27.64 7.50
N ARG A 181 -1.39 27.60 6.16
CA ARG A 181 -1.14 28.77 5.30
C ARG A 181 -2.42 29.54 5.03
N ALA A 182 -2.50 30.79 5.51
CA ALA A 182 -3.63 31.69 5.26
C ALA A 182 -3.49 32.48 3.94
N ASP A 183 -2.29 32.53 3.37
CA ASP A 183 -1.94 33.29 2.16
C ASP A 183 -1.89 32.44 0.88
N ALA A 184 -1.64 31.14 1.01
CA ALA A 184 -1.56 30.16 -0.08
C ALA A 184 -2.33 28.86 0.21
N ASP A 185 -2.67 28.10 -0.83
CA ASP A 185 -3.40 26.85 -0.73
C ASP A 185 -2.58 25.75 0.01
N ASN A 186 -3.26 24.77 0.59
CA ASN A 186 -2.70 23.77 1.50
C ASN A 186 -2.85 22.31 1.01
N PRO A 187 -2.44 21.98 -0.23
CA PRO A 187 -2.60 20.62 -0.76
C PRO A 187 -1.94 19.57 0.13
N VAL A 188 -2.65 18.47 0.33
CA VAL A 188 -2.18 17.27 1.04
C VAL A 188 -2.22 16.09 0.08
N GLU A 189 -1.12 15.36 0.01
CA GLU A 189 -1.04 14.08 -0.70
C GLU A 189 -0.36 13.05 0.19
N LEU A 190 -1.00 11.91 0.44
CA LEU A 190 -0.42 10.82 1.22
C LEU A 190 -0.95 9.43 0.84
N PHE A 191 -0.21 8.40 1.21
CA PHE A 191 -0.68 7.02 1.21
C PHE A 191 -0.94 6.55 2.65
N GLN A 192 -2.17 6.12 2.93
CA GLN A 192 -2.53 5.40 4.16
C GLN A 192 -2.51 3.90 3.85
N ILE A 193 -1.41 3.21 4.17
CA ILE A 193 -1.24 1.78 3.88
C ILE A 193 -1.51 0.98 5.14
N TRP A 194 -2.40 -0.01 5.07
CA TRP A 194 -2.64 -0.94 6.18
C TRP A 194 -1.87 -2.24 5.97
N LEU A 195 -0.91 -2.52 6.84
CA LEU A 195 -0.10 -3.76 6.85
C LEU A 195 -0.65 -4.70 7.94
N ASN A 196 -1.03 -5.92 7.58
CA ASN A 196 -1.59 -6.88 8.52
C ASN A 196 -0.51 -7.41 9.49
N LEU A 197 -0.89 -7.65 10.75
CA LEU A 197 -0.08 -8.44 11.68
C LEU A 197 -0.54 -9.91 11.64
N PRO A 198 0.38 -10.90 11.65
CA PRO A 198 0.01 -12.30 11.85
C PRO A 198 -0.48 -12.54 13.27
N LYS A 199 -1.26 -13.60 13.47
CA LYS A 199 -2.04 -13.90 14.68
C LYS A 199 -1.26 -13.75 15.98
N ARG A 200 -0.03 -14.28 16.00
CA ARG A 200 0.88 -14.24 17.14
C ARG A 200 1.27 -12.82 17.57
N ASP A 201 1.31 -11.89 16.63
CA ASP A 201 1.78 -10.51 16.82
C ASP A 201 0.59 -9.51 16.89
N LYS A 202 -0.64 -9.92 16.54
CA LYS A 202 -1.87 -9.08 16.62
C LYS A 202 -2.17 -8.52 18.01
N MET A 203 -1.60 -9.08 19.07
CA MET A 203 -1.74 -8.61 20.46
C MET A 203 -0.46 -7.97 21.02
N ALA A 204 0.48 -7.58 20.13
CA ALA A 204 1.64 -6.77 20.48
C ALA A 204 1.25 -5.48 21.21
N THR A 205 2.20 -4.88 21.93
CA THR A 205 1.97 -3.54 22.51
C THR A 205 2.00 -2.52 21.37
N PRO A 206 1.11 -1.50 21.36
CA PRO A 206 1.12 -0.53 20.28
C PRO A 206 2.46 0.22 20.23
N TYR A 207 2.90 0.59 19.04
CA TYR A 207 4.22 1.17 18.83
C TYR A 207 4.16 2.26 17.77
N PHE A 208 4.53 3.48 18.15
CA PHE A 208 4.63 4.62 17.26
C PHE A 208 6.07 4.78 16.78
N ALA A 209 6.30 4.78 15.46
CA ALA A 209 7.55 5.13 14.81
C ALA A 209 7.36 6.32 13.85
N MET A 210 8.33 7.24 13.85
CA MET A 210 8.46 8.30 12.86
C MET A 210 9.76 8.09 12.09
N LEU A 211 9.67 8.15 10.76
CA LEU A 211 10.79 8.05 9.83
C LEU A 211 10.85 9.37 9.06
N TRP A 212 11.81 10.22 9.41
CA TRP A 212 11.98 11.55 8.79
C TRP A 212 12.46 11.44 7.35
N ASP A 213 11.97 12.31 6.46
CA ASP A 213 12.35 12.31 5.04
C ASP A 213 13.88 12.31 4.90
N ASP A 214 14.61 13.22 5.55
CA ASP A 214 16.09 13.28 5.50
C ASP A 214 16.81 11.94 5.73
N SER A 215 16.24 11.07 6.57
CA SER A 215 16.84 9.83 7.05
C SER A 215 16.40 8.59 6.26
N ILE A 216 15.29 8.65 5.52
CA ILE A 216 14.85 7.53 4.67
C ILE A 216 15.83 7.38 3.49
N PRO A 217 16.42 6.20 3.24
CA PRO A 217 17.35 6.04 2.13
C PRO A 217 16.65 6.13 0.76
N ARG A 218 17.38 6.61 -0.25
CA ARG A 218 16.94 6.60 -1.66
C ARG A 218 17.85 5.73 -2.48
N TYR A 219 17.28 4.73 -3.15
CA TYR A 219 17.95 4.09 -4.28
C TYR A 219 17.82 5.02 -5.49
N ARG A 220 18.92 5.20 -6.23
CA ARG A 220 18.99 6.05 -7.43
C ARG A 220 19.56 5.25 -8.58
N HIS A 221 18.86 5.26 -9.70
CA HIS A 221 19.32 4.70 -10.96
C HIS A 221 19.43 5.81 -11.99
N THR A 222 20.47 5.77 -12.81
CA THR A 222 20.65 6.63 -13.98
C THR A 222 20.80 5.73 -15.20
N ASP A 223 19.95 5.91 -16.21
CA ASP A 223 19.99 5.10 -17.43
C ASP A 223 21.09 5.56 -18.41
N ALA A 224 21.24 4.83 -19.52
CA ALA A 224 22.25 5.13 -20.54
C ALA A 224 22.10 6.51 -21.22
N ASN A 225 20.95 7.18 -21.05
CA ASN A 225 20.67 8.52 -21.57
C ASN A 225 20.79 9.60 -20.47
N GLY A 226 21.30 9.25 -19.27
CA GLY A 226 21.45 10.17 -18.16
C GLY A 226 20.15 10.46 -17.39
N ARG A 227 19.06 9.73 -17.67
CA ARG A 227 17.75 9.99 -17.04
C ARG A 227 17.64 9.23 -15.72
N THR A 228 16.98 9.84 -14.74
CA THR A 228 17.00 9.32 -13.37
C THR A 228 15.69 8.64 -12.96
N THR A 229 15.83 7.54 -12.23
CA THR A 229 14.78 6.92 -11.42
C THR A 229 15.20 6.97 -9.95
N VAL A 230 14.30 7.44 -9.09
CA VAL A 230 14.51 7.54 -7.64
C VAL A 230 13.45 6.70 -6.92
N VAL A 231 13.89 5.84 -6.02
CA VAL A 231 13.02 5.02 -5.17
C VAL A 231 13.25 5.43 -3.71
N THR A 232 12.19 5.88 -3.03
CA THR A 232 12.21 6.12 -1.58
C THR A 232 12.02 4.79 -0.88
N VAL A 233 12.98 4.39 -0.04
CA VAL A 233 13.04 3.03 0.53
C VAL A 233 12.48 3.04 1.96
N VAL A 234 11.14 3.08 2.07
CA VAL A 234 10.42 3.07 3.35
C VAL A 234 10.54 1.70 4.02
N ALA A 235 10.39 0.63 3.24
CA ALA A 235 10.60 -0.76 3.66
C ALA A 235 11.20 -1.58 2.52
N GLY A 236 11.89 -2.67 2.84
CA GLY A 236 12.52 -3.59 1.87
C GLY A 236 13.77 -3.00 1.23
N GLN A 237 14.94 -3.59 1.48
CA GLN A 237 16.22 -3.12 0.91
C GLN A 237 16.21 -3.17 -0.63
N LEU A 238 16.74 -2.12 -1.27
CA LEU A 238 16.89 -2.05 -2.73
C LEU A 238 18.31 -1.61 -3.11
N GLY A 239 19.11 -2.55 -3.63
CA GLY A 239 20.55 -2.33 -3.82
C GLY A 239 21.22 -1.99 -2.48
N ASP A 240 21.99 -0.91 -2.43
CA ASP A 240 22.66 -0.45 -1.21
C ASP A 240 21.76 0.39 -0.29
N ALA A 241 20.55 0.75 -0.73
CA ALA A 241 19.60 1.53 0.07
C ALA A 241 18.90 0.63 1.11
N ARG A 242 19.39 0.68 2.35
CA ARG A 242 18.89 -0.11 3.50
C ARG A 242 17.89 0.69 4.33
N PRO A 243 16.59 0.33 4.38
CA PRO A 243 15.57 1.10 5.09
C PRO A 243 15.90 1.26 6.58
N LEU A 244 15.29 2.28 7.19
CA LEU A 244 15.22 2.41 8.64
C LEU A 244 14.43 1.23 9.23
N SER A 245 14.63 0.92 10.52
CA SER A 245 13.93 -0.18 11.16
C SER A 245 12.42 0.09 11.28
N PRO A 246 11.56 -0.82 10.81
CA PRO A 246 10.13 -0.78 11.12
C PRO A 246 9.89 -1.08 12.62
N PRO A 247 8.64 -0.92 13.12
CA PRO A 247 8.29 -1.25 14.50
C PRO A 247 8.69 -2.69 14.91
N PRO A 248 9.11 -2.94 16.16
CA PRO A 248 9.71 -4.23 16.54
C PRO A 248 8.87 -5.47 16.22
N ASP A 249 7.56 -5.41 16.46
CA ASP A 249 6.62 -6.52 16.22
C ASP A 249 6.00 -6.53 14.81
N SER A 250 6.43 -5.61 13.92
CA SER A 250 5.95 -5.53 12.54
C SER A 250 6.19 -6.82 11.76
N TYR A 251 5.29 -7.14 10.81
CA TYR A 251 5.58 -8.19 9.83
C TYR A 251 6.82 -7.83 8.98
N ALA A 252 7.08 -6.55 8.73
CA ALA A 252 8.25 -6.07 7.99
C ALA A 252 9.59 -6.23 8.74
N SER A 253 9.56 -6.45 10.07
CA SER A 253 10.77 -6.72 10.88
C SER A 253 11.35 -8.12 10.65
N LYS A 254 10.65 -8.99 9.91
CA LYS A 254 11.06 -10.37 9.66
C LYS A 254 11.85 -10.44 8.37
N ALA A 255 13.10 -10.89 8.46
CA ALA A 255 14.04 -10.94 7.33
C ALA A 255 13.51 -11.75 6.13
N ASP A 256 12.62 -12.71 6.36
CA ASP A 256 12.01 -13.53 5.31
C ASP A 256 10.63 -13.03 4.83
N ALA A 257 10.05 -11.98 5.43
CA ALA A 257 8.73 -11.47 5.02
C ALA A 257 8.73 -10.70 3.69
N ASP A 258 9.91 -10.29 3.19
CA ASP A 258 10.10 -9.59 1.90
C ASP A 258 9.23 -8.32 1.74
N VAL A 259 8.86 -7.67 2.85
CA VAL A 259 8.02 -6.47 2.82
C VAL A 259 8.78 -5.31 2.21
N ALA A 260 8.22 -4.73 1.14
CA ALA A 260 8.73 -3.53 0.49
C ALA A 260 7.60 -2.50 0.29
N ILE A 261 7.93 -1.24 0.60
CA ILE A 261 7.05 -0.08 0.42
C ILE A 261 7.91 0.97 -0.29
N TRP A 262 7.69 1.13 -1.59
CA TRP A 262 8.55 1.91 -2.47
C TRP A 262 7.74 2.94 -3.29
N PRO A 263 7.63 4.19 -2.84
CA PRO A 263 7.32 5.31 -3.72
C PRO A 263 8.46 5.48 -4.74
N VAL A 264 8.15 5.36 -6.02
CA VAL A 264 9.08 5.46 -7.15
C VAL A 264 8.73 6.66 -8.01
N ARG A 265 9.76 7.38 -8.45
CA ARG A 265 9.68 8.48 -9.40
C ARG A 265 10.63 8.22 -10.56
N LEU A 266 10.10 8.13 -11.77
CA LEU A 266 10.84 8.04 -13.02
C LEU A 266 10.79 9.40 -13.71
N SER A 267 11.94 9.98 -14.03
CA SER A 267 12.01 11.19 -14.85
C SER A 267 11.44 10.93 -16.26
N ALA A 268 11.05 11.98 -16.99
CA ALA A 268 10.63 11.88 -18.38
C ALA A 268 11.62 11.04 -19.22
N GLY A 269 11.10 10.04 -19.92
CA GLY A 269 11.85 9.10 -20.76
C GLY A 269 12.75 8.11 -20.02
N ALA A 270 12.76 8.09 -18.69
CA ALA A 270 13.66 7.23 -17.92
C ALA A 270 13.25 5.75 -18.00
N THR A 271 14.23 4.88 -18.23
CA THR A 271 14.06 3.42 -18.15
C THR A 271 14.70 2.87 -16.88
N TRP A 272 14.02 1.97 -16.17
CA TRP A 272 14.58 1.26 -15.01
C TRP A 272 14.04 -0.16 -14.93
N THR A 273 14.92 -1.13 -14.64
CA THR A 273 14.52 -2.51 -14.37
C THR A 273 14.29 -2.71 -12.88
N LEU A 274 13.03 -2.88 -12.49
CA LEU A 274 12.65 -3.35 -11.16
C LEU A 274 13.21 -4.78 -10.97
N PRO A 275 14.13 -5.02 -10.03
CA PRO A 275 14.77 -6.31 -9.87
C PRO A 275 13.77 -7.38 -9.40
N PRO A 276 13.99 -8.66 -9.73
CA PRO A 276 13.14 -9.75 -9.25
C PRO A 276 13.25 -9.92 -7.73
N THR A 277 12.27 -10.56 -7.12
CA THR A 277 12.28 -11.03 -5.73
C THR A 277 11.85 -12.51 -5.67
N VAL A 278 11.68 -13.03 -4.45
CA VAL A 278 11.22 -14.40 -4.17
C VAL A 278 9.84 -14.67 -4.80
N ALA A 279 9.72 -15.82 -5.47
CA ALA A 279 8.52 -16.21 -6.23
C ALA A 279 7.23 -16.32 -5.40
N THR A 280 7.35 -16.40 -4.07
CA THR A 280 6.20 -16.50 -3.15
C THR A 280 5.62 -15.15 -2.74
N SER A 281 6.26 -14.03 -3.05
CA SER A 281 5.77 -12.69 -2.70
C SER A 281 4.65 -12.22 -3.60
N ASN A 282 3.67 -11.52 -3.03
CA ASN A 282 2.86 -10.61 -3.82
C ASN A 282 3.70 -9.38 -4.18
N ARG A 283 3.56 -8.89 -5.41
CA ARG A 283 4.15 -7.63 -5.87
C ARG A 283 3.14 -6.90 -6.74
N THR A 284 2.84 -5.65 -6.41
CA THR A 284 1.90 -4.81 -7.17
C THR A 284 2.46 -3.40 -7.33
N LEU A 285 2.39 -2.90 -8.56
CA LEU A 285 2.73 -1.53 -8.93
C LEU A 285 1.42 -0.74 -9.12
N TYR A 286 1.26 0.36 -8.40
CA TYR A 286 0.11 1.26 -8.48
C TYR A 286 0.54 2.51 -9.26
N TYR A 287 0.06 2.65 -10.50
CA TYR A 287 0.41 3.77 -11.38
C TYR A 287 -0.64 4.87 -11.24
N PHE A 288 -0.28 5.94 -10.53
CA PHE A 288 -1.22 6.97 -10.07
C PHE A 288 -0.91 8.39 -10.59
N ALA A 289 0.31 8.68 -11.05
CA ALA A 289 0.68 9.98 -11.61
C ALA A 289 1.71 9.87 -12.74
N GLY A 290 1.68 10.81 -13.68
CA GLY A 290 2.34 10.74 -14.99
C GLY A 290 1.33 10.49 -16.13
N ASN A 291 1.76 10.61 -17.38
CA ASN A 291 0.86 10.49 -18.55
C ASN A 291 1.08 9.22 -19.38
N SER A 292 2.28 8.65 -19.37
CA SER A 292 2.57 7.37 -20.02
C SER A 292 3.60 6.57 -19.23
N LEU A 293 3.36 5.26 -19.13
CA LEU A 293 4.23 4.26 -18.55
C LEU A 293 4.19 3.03 -19.45
N GLN A 294 5.33 2.44 -19.73
CA GLN A 294 5.45 1.12 -20.33
C GLN A 294 5.99 0.12 -19.32
N ILE A 295 5.47 -1.11 -19.37
CA ILE A 295 5.93 -2.26 -18.59
C ILE A 295 6.32 -3.34 -19.59
N ALA A 296 7.59 -3.74 -19.60
CA ALA A 296 8.18 -4.66 -20.58
C ALA A 296 7.86 -4.28 -22.05
N GLY A 297 7.88 -2.98 -22.36
CA GLY A 297 7.59 -2.44 -23.70
C GLY A 297 6.10 -2.34 -24.08
N ALA A 298 5.18 -2.86 -23.25
CA ALA A 298 3.74 -2.70 -23.43
C ALA A 298 3.22 -1.49 -22.64
N ALA A 299 2.26 -0.73 -23.19
CA ALA A 299 1.65 0.39 -22.49
C ALA A 299 0.88 -0.08 -21.24
N ALA A 300 1.17 0.54 -20.10
CA ALA A 300 0.48 0.30 -18.84
C ALA A 300 -0.70 1.28 -18.69
N PRO A 301 -1.90 0.81 -18.29
CA PRO A 301 -3.06 1.69 -18.13
C PRO A 301 -2.85 2.64 -16.93
N LYS A 302 -3.09 3.94 -17.14
CA LYS A 302 -3.03 4.98 -16.09
C LYS A 302 -4.12 4.75 -15.03
N ASN A 303 -3.84 5.13 -13.80
CA ASN A 303 -4.72 4.92 -12.64
C ASN A 303 -5.11 3.44 -12.47
N HIS A 304 -4.12 2.54 -12.52
CA HIS A 304 -4.33 1.10 -12.29
C HIS A 304 -3.31 0.52 -11.29
N ALA A 305 -3.78 -0.46 -10.52
CA ALA A 305 -2.96 -1.45 -9.84
C ALA A 305 -2.60 -2.56 -10.83
N ILE A 306 -1.31 -2.90 -10.90
CA ILE A 306 -0.73 -3.82 -11.86
C ILE A 306 0.01 -4.89 -11.07
N ARG A 307 -0.57 -6.08 -10.98
CA ARG A 307 0.04 -7.20 -10.26
C ARG A 307 1.14 -7.81 -11.11
N LEU A 308 2.33 -7.95 -10.54
CA LEU A 308 3.52 -8.42 -11.24
C LEU A 308 3.91 -9.82 -10.76
N ARG A 309 4.57 -10.59 -11.65
CA ARG A 309 5.35 -11.77 -11.30
C ARG A 309 6.57 -11.32 -10.48
N PRO A 310 6.67 -11.65 -9.18
CA PRO A 310 7.78 -11.22 -8.35
C PRO A 310 9.14 -11.69 -8.90
N GLU A 311 9.20 -12.89 -9.47
CA GLU A 311 10.41 -13.57 -9.96
C GLU A 311 10.94 -13.04 -11.30
N VAL A 312 10.18 -12.18 -11.99
CA VAL A 312 10.53 -11.67 -13.32
C VAL A 312 11.07 -10.23 -13.21
N PRO A 313 12.32 -9.95 -13.67
CA PRO A 313 12.82 -8.59 -13.79
C PRO A 313 11.89 -7.76 -14.68
N THR A 314 11.40 -6.64 -14.18
CA THR A 314 10.34 -5.87 -14.84
C THR A 314 10.88 -4.52 -15.31
N VAL A 315 11.04 -4.34 -16.62
CA VAL A 315 11.45 -3.06 -17.21
C VAL A 315 10.29 -2.08 -17.15
N LEU A 316 10.49 -0.94 -16.50
CA LEU A 316 9.60 0.22 -16.46
C LEU A 316 10.18 1.31 -17.36
N THR A 317 9.37 2.02 -18.13
CA THR A 317 9.82 3.18 -18.92
C THR A 317 8.76 4.28 -18.90
N ALA A 318 9.12 5.47 -18.43
CA ALA A 318 8.27 6.64 -18.48
C ALA A 318 8.18 7.20 -19.91
N GLY A 319 7.03 7.82 -20.25
CA GLY A 319 6.90 8.64 -21.45
C GLY A 319 7.48 10.04 -21.27
N ASP A 320 6.90 11.03 -21.96
CA ASP A 320 7.46 12.40 -22.05
C ASP A 320 7.38 13.24 -20.76
N ASP A 321 6.70 12.73 -19.72
CA ASP A 321 6.50 13.38 -18.42
C ASP A 321 7.11 12.55 -17.27
N GLU A 322 7.32 13.18 -16.11
CA GLU A 322 7.62 12.47 -14.86
C GLU A 322 6.47 11.49 -14.53
N THR A 323 6.82 10.24 -14.25
CA THR A 323 5.87 9.19 -13.88
C THR A 323 6.17 8.70 -12.46
N GLN A 324 5.13 8.54 -11.66
CA GLN A 324 5.22 8.12 -10.28
C GLN A 324 4.34 6.89 -10.03
N VAL A 325 4.91 5.93 -9.31
CA VAL A 325 4.25 4.67 -8.96
C VAL A 325 4.54 4.33 -7.50
N LEU A 326 3.58 3.70 -6.81
CA LEU A 326 3.84 3.03 -5.54
C LEU A 326 4.07 1.55 -5.86
N ILE A 327 5.07 0.93 -5.25
CA ILE A 327 5.25 -0.52 -5.29
C ILE A 327 5.06 -1.06 -3.88
N LEU A 328 4.11 -1.99 -3.73
CA LEU A 328 3.91 -2.77 -2.53
C LEU A 328 4.26 -4.22 -2.80
N GLN A 329 5.11 -4.79 -1.96
CA GLN A 329 5.61 -6.16 -2.06
C GLN A 329 5.65 -6.81 -0.68
N GLY A 330 5.41 -8.11 -0.60
CA GLY A 330 5.59 -8.90 0.61
C GLY A 330 5.15 -10.34 0.42
N LYS A 331 5.71 -11.26 1.20
CA LYS A 331 5.17 -12.61 1.29
C LYS A 331 3.79 -12.58 1.96
N PRO A 332 2.83 -13.39 1.47
CA PRO A 332 1.59 -13.62 2.18
C PRO A 332 1.85 -14.10 3.60
N ILE A 333 1.14 -13.54 4.58
CA ILE A 333 1.04 -14.10 5.93
C ILE A 333 0.31 -15.45 5.87
N GLY A 334 -0.64 -15.63 4.95
CA GLY A 334 -1.30 -16.91 4.71
C GLY A 334 -2.29 -17.34 5.82
N GLU A 335 -2.71 -16.40 6.66
CA GLU A 335 -3.67 -16.64 7.75
C GLU A 335 -5.08 -16.09 7.40
N PRO A 336 -6.15 -16.57 8.07
CA PRO A 336 -7.47 -15.96 7.96
C PRO A 336 -7.46 -14.49 8.37
N VAL A 337 -8.14 -13.64 7.60
CA VAL A 337 -8.35 -12.22 7.89
C VAL A 337 -9.85 -12.00 8.14
N MET A 338 -10.19 -11.55 9.35
CA MET A 338 -11.53 -11.12 9.71
C MET A 338 -11.50 -9.63 10.04
N GLN A 339 -12.06 -8.80 9.15
CA GLN A 339 -12.12 -7.35 9.31
C GLN A 339 -13.57 -6.92 9.57
N TYR A 340 -13.78 -6.06 10.56
CA TYR A 340 -15.07 -5.39 10.76
C TYR A 340 -14.87 -3.97 11.32
N GLY A 341 -14.98 -2.98 10.44
CA GLY A 341 -14.67 -1.58 10.73
C GLY A 341 -13.18 -1.42 11.10
N PRO A 342 -12.86 -0.77 12.24
CA PRO A 342 -11.48 -0.47 12.66
C PRO A 342 -10.64 -1.66 13.13
N PHE A 343 -11.17 -2.89 13.17
CA PHE A 343 -10.48 -4.04 13.76
C PHE A 343 -10.25 -5.15 12.74
N VAL A 344 -9.05 -5.74 12.76
CA VAL A 344 -8.62 -6.81 11.85
C VAL A 344 -7.99 -7.95 12.65
N MET A 345 -8.79 -8.97 12.93
CA MET A 345 -8.39 -10.17 13.68
C MET A 345 -8.38 -11.40 12.76
N ASN A 346 -8.28 -12.62 13.29
CA ASN A 346 -8.36 -13.84 12.48
C ASN A 346 -9.75 -14.50 12.55
N THR A 347 -10.58 -14.15 13.54
CA THR A 347 -11.90 -14.74 13.79
C THR A 347 -12.95 -13.72 14.20
N GLN A 348 -14.24 -14.06 14.02
CA GLN A 348 -15.37 -13.24 14.48
C GLN A 348 -15.42 -13.07 16.01
N GLN A 349 -14.95 -14.06 16.77
CA GLN A 349 -14.89 -14.00 18.24
C GLN A 349 -13.85 -12.98 18.71
N GLU A 350 -12.67 -12.95 18.09
CA GLU A 350 -11.63 -11.95 18.37
C GLU A 350 -12.11 -10.53 18.00
N ILE A 351 -12.91 -10.38 16.93
CA ILE A 351 -13.57 -9.10 16.60
C ILE A 351 -14.57 -8.68 17.68
N GLN A 352 -15.44 -9.58 18.15
CA GLN A 352 -16.38 -9.29 19.24
C GLN A 352 -15.64 -8.87 20.52
N GLN A 353 -14.52 -9.54 20.84
CA GLN A 353 -13.65 -9.16 21.96
C GLN A 353 -13.01 -7.79 21.75
N ALA A 354 -12.63 -7.42 20.52
CA ALA A 354 -12.09 -6.09 20.20
C ALA A 354 -13.08 -4.96 20.49
N TYR A 355 -14.36 -5.13 20.12
CA TYR A 355 -15.41 -4.16 20.46
C TYR A 355 -15.67 -4.10 21.98
N SER A 356 -15.73 -5.24 22.66
CA SER A 356 -15.92 -5.31 24.11
C SER A 356 -14.78 -4.63 24.88
N ASP A 357 -13.52 -4.88 24.49
CA ASP A 357 -12.36 -4.23 25.07
C ASP A 357 -12.34 -2.73 24.79
N TYR A 358 -12.68 -2.30 23.57
CA TYR A 358 -12.76 -0.89 23.21
C TYR A 358 -13.81 -0.15 24.04
N GLN A 359 -15.03 -0.70 24.13
CA GLN A 359 -16.12 -0.14 24.95
C GLN A 359 -15.79 -0.06 26.44
N ARG A 360 -14.98 -0.98 26.95
CA ARG A 360 -14.62 -1.07 28.38
C ARG A 360 -13.38 -0.26 28.76
N THR A 361 -12.43 -0.09 27.85
CA THR A 361 -11.08 0.43 28.17
C THR A 361 -10.65 1.61 27.30
N HIS A 362 -11.37 1.89 26.21
CA HIS A 362 -10.98 2.85 25.17
C HIS A 362 -9.50 2.69 24.74
N PHE A 363 -8.97 1.46 24.77
CA PHE A 363 -7.57 1.13 24.49
C PHE A 363 -6.55 2.09 25.15
N GLY A 364 -6.74 2.34 26.45
CA GLY A 364 -5.90 3.22 27.27
C GLY A 364 -6.53 4.57 27.58
N GLY A 365 -7.70 4.89 27.02
CA GLY A 365 -8.36 6.18 27.18
C GLY A 365 -7.91 7.19 26.14
N TRP A 366 -8.21 8.47 26.36
CA TRP A 366 -7.85 9.56 25.47
C TRP A 366 -7.28 10.73 26.31
N PRO A 367 -5.96 10.98 26.28
CA PRO A 367 -5.34 11.98 27.15
C PRO A 367 -5.46 13.42 26.61
N TRP A 368 -6.12 13.62 25.46
CA TRP A 368 -6.20 14.92 24.78
C TRP A 368 -7.54 15.63 25.07
N PRO A 369 -7.56 16.98 25.21
CA PRO A 369 -8.78 17.72 25.54
C PRO A 369 -9.91 17.67 24.49
N ARG A 370 -9.59 17.30 23.24
CA ARG A 370 -10.52 17.20 22.11
C ARG A 370 -10.26 15.93 21.31
N ALA A 371 -11.26 15.43 20.61
CA ALA A 371 -11.15 14.24 19.77
C ALA A 371 -10.28 14.49 18.52
N ASP A 372 -10.14 15.74 18.08
CA ASP A 372 -9.45 16.19 16.88
C ASP A 372 -8.31 17.17 17.20
N PRO A 373 -7.23 16.74 17.88
CA PRO A 373 -6.14 17.63 18.27
C PRO A 373 -5.42 18.24 17.06
N VAL A 374 -4.97 19.48 17.22
CA VAL A 374 -4.03 20.15 16.33
C VAL A 374 -2.94 20.83 17.16
N HIS A 375 -1.71 20.81 16.66
CA HIS A 375 -0.50 21.15 17.43
C HIS A 375 -0.08 22.61 17.30
N GLY A 376 -1.05 23.52 17.24
CA GLY A 376 -0.84 24.96 17.11
C GLY A 376 -0.53 25.42 15.68
N ALA A 377 -0.14 26.69 15.55
CA ALA A 377 0.07 27.35 14.25
C ALA A 377 1.45 27.11 13.61
N GLU A 378 2.47 26.81 14.41
CA GLU A 378 3.85 26.70 13.93
C GLU A 378 4.02 25.48 13.00
N PRO A 379 4.43 25.65 11.73
CA PRO A 379 4.55 24.54 10.76
C PRO A 379 5.75 23.60 11.04
N GLU A 380 6.41 23.76 12.19
CA GLU A 380 7.54 22.97 12.62
C GLU A 380 7.17 21.48 12.74
N ARG A 381 7.97 20.63 12.10
CA ARG A 381 7.81 19.18 12.17
C ARG A 381 8.42 18.63 13.46
N PHE A 382 7.72 17.71 14.10
CA PHE A 382 8.14 17.10 15.37
C PHE A 382 7.47 15.75 15.58
N ALA A 383 8.08 14.90 16.39
CA ALA A 383 7.42 13.76 16.99
C ALA A 383 7.75 13.70 18.49
N LYS A 384 6.72 13.70 19.32
CA LYS A 384 6.78 13.45 20.75
C LYS A 384 6.39 12.00 21.01
N ARG A 385 7.29 11.23 21.59
CA ARG A 385 7.10 9.83 21.99
C ARG A 385 6.30 9.74 23.31
N PRO A 386 5.69 8.58 23.63
CA PRO A 386 4.98 8.37 24.91
C PRO A 386 5.82 8.61 26.18
N ASP A 387 7.15 8.42 26.10
CA ASP A 387 8.10 8.70 27.18
C ASP A 387 8.41 10.20 27.36
N GLY A 388 7.81 11.06 26.54
CA GLY A 388 8.02 12.51 26.53
C GLY A 388 9.19 13.00 25.69
N ARG A 389 10.02 12.10 25.12
CA ARG A 389 11.12 12.50 24.23
C ARG A 389 10.56 13.14 22.97
N VAL A 390 11.11 14.29 22.58
CA VAL A 390 10.81 14.97 21.32
C VAL A 390 11.97 14.80 20.36
N GLU A 391 11.66 14.44 19.12
CA GLU A 391 12.58 14.36 17.99
C GLU A 391 12.05 15.23 16.83
N ARG A 392 12.96 15.63 15.95
CA ARG A 392 12.70 16.53 14.82
C ARG A 392 13.52 16.05 13.61
N PRO A 393 13.12 16.37 12.37
CA PRO A 393 13.99 16.23 11.21
C PRO A 393 15.23 17.13 11.35
N GLY A 394 16.29 16.78 10.63
CA GLY A 394 17.63 17.41 10.71
C GLY A 394 17.85 18.62 9.81
#